data_AF-A0A7Y2A551-F1
#
_entry.id   AF-A0A7Y2A551-F1
#
_cell.length_a   1.000
_cell.length_b   1.000
_cell.length_c   1.000
_cell.angle_alpha   90.00
_cell.angle_beta   90.00
_cell.angle_gamma   90.00
#
_symmetry.space_group_name_H-M   'P 1'
#
loop_
_entity.id
_entity.type
_entity.pdbx_description
1 polymer ?
#
loop_
_entity_poly.entity_id
_entity_poly.type
_entity_poly.pdbx_seq_one_letter_code
_entity_poly.pdbx_strand_id
1 'polypeptide(L)'
;MGSRERRLWVIAAVIVVAVFSTVGVTGDLAARLDAQNLIDHLFFWGAMGLFAALGLVGFRARWRGIEIGVVVGAIAVLTLAALRMTIPERTHLVEYGMLAIVLFEARMERTGGRIGASALFAALVATAAGALDEVVQIAVPGRVFDPVDIAFNGIAAAVTAGSAAAIRTVAARRAARALRGA
;
A
#
# COMPACT_ATOMS: atom_id res chain seq x y z
N MET A 1 10.28 20.38 7.77
CA MET A 1 10.16 18.92 7.55
C MET A 1 11.38 18.24 8.14
N GLY A 2 11.17 17.15 8.88
CA GLY A 2 12.29 16.30 9.29
C GLY A 2 12.98 15.65 8.09
N SER A 3 14.26 15.27 8.24
CA SER A 3 15.00 14.56 7.18
C SER A 3 14.34 13.23 6.79
N ARG A 4 13.74 12.52 7.77
CA ARG A 4 12.94 11.30 7.56
C ARG A 4 11.66 11.58 6.78
N GLU A 5 10.87 12.57 7.21
CA GLU A 5 9.62 12.97 6.55
C GLU A 5 9.86 13.27 5.06
N ARG A 6 10.89 14.07 4.74
CA ARG A 6 11.25 14.41 3.36
C ARG A 6 11.56 13.16 2.53
N ARG A 7 12.34 12.21 3.07
CA ARG A 7 12.66 10.96 2.38
C ARG A 7 11.40 10.14 2.08
N LEU A 8 10.46 10.05 3.01
CA LEU A 8 9.21 9.32 2.80
C LEU A 8 8.33 9.97 1.71
N TRP A 9 8.27 11.30 1.65
CA TRP A 9 7.58 12.00 0.56
C TRP A 9 8.24 11.78 -0.80
N VAL A 10 9.59 11.76 -0.85
CA VAL A 10 10.31 11.42 -2.08
C VAL A 10 10.01 9.99 -2.50
N ILE A 11 10.01 9.03 -1.57
CA ILE A 11 9.65 7.63 -1.88
C ILE A 11 8.22 7.54 -2.40
N ALA A 12 7.25 8.23 -1.77
CA ALA A 12 5.87 8.26 -2.24
C ALA A 12 5.77 8.83 -3.66
N ALA A 13 6.48 9.94 -3.94
CA ALA A 13 6.54 10.52 -5.28
C ALA A 13 7.17 9.57 -6.31
N VAL A 14 8.24 8.85 -5.93
CA VAL A 14 8.87 7.84 -6.78
C VAL A 14 7.91 6.69 -7.09
N ILE A 15 7.14 6.21 -6.10
CA ILE A 15 6.13 5.17 -6.33
C ILE A 15 5.07 5.67 -7.32
N VAL A 16 4.53 6.88 -7.11
CA VAL A 16 3.55 7.46 -8.03
C VAL A 16 4.14 7.59 -9.44
N VAL A 17 5.34 8.16 -9.59
CA VAL A 17 5.99 8.27 -10.91
C VAL A 17 6.20 6.89 -11.54
N ALA A 18 6.59 5.88 -10.77
CA ALA A 18 6.76 4.52 -11.27
C ALA A 18 5.43 3.97 -11.81
N VAL A 19 4.34 4.07 -11.04
CA VAL A 19 2.99 3.63 -11.45
C VAL A 19 2.54 4.36 -12.72
N PHE A 20 2.59 5.69 -12.77
CA PHE A 20 2.16 6.42 -13.98
C PHE A 20 3.07 6.18 -15.18
N SER A 21 4.35 5.83 -14.95
CA SER A 21 5.27 5.50 -16.05
C SER A 21 4.99 4.14 -16.68
N THR A 22 4.37 3.19 -15.96
CA THR A 22 4.03 1.88 -16.54
C THR A 22 2.88 2.00 -17.52
N VAL A 23 1.91 2.89 -17.27
CA VAL A 23 0.71 3.12 -18.11
C VAL A 23 1.05 3.25 -19.59
N GLY A 24 2.01 4.11 -19.95
CA GLY A 24 2.41 4.37 -21.34
C GLY A 24 3.23 3.25 -22.01
N VAL A 25 3.75 2.31 -21.23
CA VAL A 25 4.63 1.23 -21.72
C VAL A 25 3.88 -0.10 -21.82
N THR A 26 2.62 -0.15 -21.36
CA THR A 26 1.93 -1.40 -21.03
C THR A 26 1.55 -2.30 -22.20
N GLY A 27 1.22 -1.81 -23.40
CA GLY A 27 0.73 -2.70 -24.46
C GLY A 27 1.74 -3.80 -24.86
N ASP A 28 2.82 -3.40 -25.51
CA ASP A 28 3.83 -4.33 -26.02
C ASP A 28 4.75 -4.88 -24.94
N LEU A 29 5.12 -4.06 -23.95
CA LEU A 29 6.01 -4.54 -22.88
C LEU A 29 5.26 -5.52 -21.97
N ALA A 30 4.01 -5.24 -21.58
CA ALA A 30 3.28 -6.22 -20.76
C ALA A 30 3.06 -7.51 -21.54
N ALA A 31 2.72 -7.46 -22.83
CA ALA A 31 2.63 -8.68 -23.65
C ALA A 31 3.95 -9.48 -23.68
N ARG A 32 5.11 -8.79 -23.78
CA ARG A 32 6.44 -9.44 -23.74
C ARG A 32 6.79 -10.00 -22.36
N LEU A 33 6.46 -9.27 -21.30
CA LEU A 33 6.68 -9.71 -19.91
C LEU A 33 5.78 -10.90 -19.57
N ASP A 34 4.53 -10.87 -20.02
CA ASP A 34 3.55 -11.95 -19.85
C ASP A 34 3.98 -13.22 -20.58
N ALA A 35 4.44 -13.08 -21.83
CA ALA A 35 4.99 -14.20 -22.60
C ALA A 35 6.20 -14.89 -21.92
N GLN A 36 6.86 -14.21 -20.97
CA GLN A 36 7.97 -14.74 -20.18
C GLN A 36 7.58 -15.11 -18.74
N ASN A 37 6.29 -15.03 -18.38
CA ASN A 37 5.77 -15.18 -17.01
C ASN A 37 6.40 -14.20 -15.99
N LEU A 38 6.97 -13.07 -16.47
CA LEU A 38 7.62 -12.10 -15.59
C LEU A 38 6.63 -11.29 -14.76
N ILE A 39 5.39 -11.11 -15.23
CA ILE A 39 4.36 -10.37 -14.48
C ILE A 39 4.00 -11.11 -13.18
N ASP A 40 3.84 -12.43 -13.23
CA ASP A 40 3.58 -13.25 -12.04
C ASP A 40 4.73 -13.18 -11.04
N HIS A 41 5.98 -13.20 -11.53
CA HIS A 41 7.15 -13.02 -10.68
C HIS A 41 7.21 -11.62 -10.04
N LEU A 42 6.94 -10.57 -10.81
CA LEU A 42 6.89 -9.19 -10.30
C LEU A 42 5.80 -9.03 -9.24
N PHE A 43 4.61 -9.58 -9.49
CA PHE A 43 3.52 -9.60 -8.52
C PHE A 43 3.92 -10.35 -7.25
N PHE A 44 4.48 -11.55 -7.36
CA PHE A 44 4.90 -12.36 -6.22
C PHE A 44 5.92 -11.62 -5.35
N TRP A 45 7.00 -11.11 -5.96
CA TRP A 45 8.03 -10.37 -5.22
C TRP A 45 7.51 -9.05 -4.66
N GLY A 46 6.63 -8.36 -5.39
CA GLY A 46 5.94 -7.17 -4.92
C GLY A 46 5.07 -7.45 -3.68
N ALA A 47 4.25 -8.50 -3.72
CA ALA A 47 3.43 -8.93 -2.60
C ALA A 47 4.27 -9.31 -1.38
N MET A 48 5.37 -10.05 -1.58
CA MET A 48 6.34 -10.35 -0.52
C MET A 48 6.94 -9.06 0.07
N GLY A 49 7.29 -8.08 -0.77
CA GLY A 49 7.77 -6.77 -0.33
C GLY A 49 6.74 -6.01 0.50
N LEU A 50 5.47 -6.01 0.09
CA LEU A 50 4.37 -5.40 0.83
C LEU A 50 4.17 -6.05 2.21
N PHE A 51 4.17 -7.38 2.25
CA PHE A 51 4.04 -8.13 3.51
C PHE A 51 5.24 -7.91 4.43
N ALA A 52 6.45 -7.85 3.88
CA ALA A 52 7.65 -7.48 4.61
C ALA A 52 7.57 -6.06 5.17
N ALA A 53 7.05 -5.10 4.39
CA ALA A 53 6.86 -3.72 4.86
C ALA A 53 5.87 -3.66 6.04
N LEU A 54 4.72 -4.34 5.95
CA LEU A 54 3.78 -4.49 7.07
C LEU A 54 4.45 -5.15 8.28
N GLY A 55 5.25 -6.19 8.05
CA GLY A 55 6.01 -6.86 9.09
C GLY A 55 7.04 -5.95 9.77
N LEU A 56 7.74 -5.10 9.02
CA LEU A 56 8.71 -4.15 9.55
C LEU A 56 8.05 -3.04 10.39
N VAL A 57 6.82 -2.63 10.04
CA VAL A 57 6.00 -1.75 10.90
C VAL A 57 5.73 -2.45 12.24
N GLY A 58 5.41 -3.75 12.22
CA GLY A 58 5.22 -4.58 13.41
C GLY A 58 6.50 -4.85 14.22
N PHE A 59 7.65 -5.00 13.56
CA PHE A 59 8.92 -5.34 14.21
C PHE A 59 9.38 -4.25 15.17
N ARG A 60 9.19 -2.98 14.79
CA ARG A 60 9.44 -1.84 15.69
C ARG A 60 8.52 -1.83 16.91
N ALA A 61 7.38 -2.52 16.87
CA ALA A 61 6.36 -2.55 17.91
C ALA A 61 6.46 -3.75 18.86
N ARG A 62 7.47 -4.63 18.72
CA ARG A 62 7.60 -5.94 19.42
C ARG A 62 6.33 -6.80 19.25
N TRP A 63 6.37 -7.71 18.28
CA TRP A 63 5.25 -8.56 17.88
C TRP A 63 4.62 -9.30 19.06
N ARG A 64 3.29 -9.17 19.21
CA ARG A 64 2.45 -10.02 20.04
C ARG A 64 1.26 -10.50 19.20
N GLY A 65 0.40 -11.34 19.78
CA GLY A 65 -0.69 -12.00 19.05
C GLY A 65 -1.60 -11.07 18.26
N ILE A 66 -1.88 -9.85 18.76
CA ILE A 66 -2.75 -8.88 18.05
C ILE A 66 -2.07 -8.36 16.78
N GLU A 67 -0.78 -7.98 16.84
CA GLU A 67 -0.06 -7.52 15.64
C GLU A 67 0.03 -8.62 14.58
N ILE A 68 0.29 -9.86 15.02
CA ILE A 68 0.30 -11.03 14.14
C ILE A 68 -1.08 -11.19 13.48
N GLY A 69 -2.16 -11.14 14.27
CA GLY A 69 -3.53 -11.26 13.75
C GLY A 69 -3.89 -10.17 12.74
N VAL A 70 -3.46 -8.92 12.96
CA VAL A 70 -3.66 -7.82 12.01
C VAL A 70 -2.90 -8.07 10.70
N VAL A 71 -1.63 -8.46 10.77
CA VAL A 71 -0.82 -8.75 9.58
C VAL A 71 -1.39 -9.94 8.80
N VAL A 72 -1.72 -11.04 9.48
CA VAL A 72 -2.32 -12.23 8.87
C VAL A 72 -3.67 -11.89 8.24
N GLY A 73 -4.52 -11.10 8.93
CA GLY A 73 -5.80 -10.65 8.39
C GLY A 73 -5.63 -9.78 7.15
N ALA A 74 -4.67 -8.85 7.15
CA ALA A 74 -4.35 -8.02 5.99
C ALA A 74 -3.89 -8.86 4.80
N ILE A 75 -2.98 -9.83 5.03
CA ILE A 75 -2.51 -10.77 4.00
C ILE A 75 -3.68 -11.56 3.43
N ALA A 76 -4.58 -12.06 4.28
CA ALA A 76 -5.74 -12.83 3.85
C ALA A 76 -6.68 -11.99 2.96
N VAL A 77 -7.03 -10.77 3.39
CA VAL A 77 -7.90 -9.87 2.61
C VAL A 77 -7.26 -9.51 1.27
N LEU A 78 -5.98 -9.14 1.25
CA LEU A 78 -5.28 -8.76 0.02
C LEU A 78 -5.12 -9.95 -0.93
N THR A 79 -4.86 -11.15 -0.41
CA THR A 79 -4.82 -12.38 -1.21
C THR A 79 -6.19 -12.67 -1.82
N LEU A 80 -7.27 -12.59 -1.02
CA LEU A 80 -8.62 -12.82 -1.52
C LEU A 80 -9.06 -11.80 -2.57
N ALA A 81 -8.63 -10.54 -2.43
CA ALA A 81 -8.84 -9.51 -3.44
C ALA A 81 -8.07 -9.86 -4.73
N ALA A 82 -6.78 -10.18 -4.63
CA ALA A 82 -5.94 -10.54 -5.77
C ALA A 82 -6.49 -11.74 -6.57
N LEU A 83 -7.04 -12.74 -5.89
CA LEU A 83 -7.64 -13.92 -6.53
C LEU A 83 -8.88 -13.60 -7.39
N ARG A 84 -9.50 -12.43 -7.20
CA ARG A 84 -10.66 -11.98 -7.98
C ARG A 84 -10.30 -11.07 -9.15
N MET A 85 -9.03 -10.72 -9.30
CA MET A 85 -8.53 -9.76 -10.28
C MET A 85 -7.72 -10.46 -11.38
N THR A 86 -7.65 -9.84 -12.56
CA THR A 86 -6.75 -10.29 -13.63
C THR A 86 -5.29 -10.02 -13.27
N ILE A 87 -4.34 -10.68 -13.95
CA ILE A 87 -2.92 -10.57 -13.59
C ILE A 87 -2.42 -9.11 -13.60
N PRO A 88 -2.72 -8.28 -14.63
CA PRO A 88 -2.32 -6.86 -14.63
C PRO A 88 -2.94 -6.05 -13.49
N GLU A 89 -4.18 -6.33 -13.11
CA GLU A 89 -4.87 -5.60 -12.03
C GLU A 89 -4.27 -5.94 -10.65
N ARG A 90 -3.75 -7.16 -10.46
CA ARG A 90 -3.17 -7.61 -9.19
C ARG A 90 -1.96 -6.78 -8.75
N THR A 91 -1.16 -6.25 -9.70
CA THR A 91 0.01 -5.44 -9.35
C THR A 91 -0.40 -4.11 -8.70
N HIS A 92 -1.57 -3.57 -9.06
CA HIS A 92 -2.10 -2.33 -8.47
C HIS A 92 -2.36 -2.49 -6.96
N LEU A 93 -2.82 -3.66 -6.50
CA LEU A 93 -2.99 -3.92 -5.05
C LEU A 93 -1.68 -3.71 -4.28
N VAL A 94 -0.56 -4.13 -4.86
CA VAL A 94 0.76 -3.99 -4.24
C VAL A 94 1.20 -2.54 -4.26
N GLU A 95 1.07 -1.87 -5.41
CA GLU A 95 1.51 -0.49 -5.63
C GLU A 95 0.77 0.49 -4.72
N TYR A 96 -0.57 0.46 -4.73
CA TYR A 96 -1.39 1.36 -3.92
C TYR A 96 -1.36 0.99 -2.44
N GLY A 97 -1.22 -0.29 -2.10
CA GLY A 97 -0.98 -0.74 -0.73
C GLY A 97 0.34 -0.22 -0.16
N MET A 98 1.43 -0.31 -0.94
CA MET A 98 2.74 0.22 -0.55
C MET A 98 2.71 1.74 -0.44
N LEU A 99 2.09 2.42 -1.41
CA LEU A 99 1.91 3.87 -1.39
C LEU A 99 1.19 4.33 -0.12
N ALA A 100 0.10 3.66 0.26
CA ALA A 100 -0.64 3.98 1.48
C ALA A 100 0.21 3.81 2.76
N ILE A 101 1.07 2.78 2.86
CA ILE A 101 1.98 2.61 4.01
C ILE A 101 2.98 3.78 4.08
N VAL A 102 3.59 4.15 2.95
CA VAL A 102 4.58 5.24 2.90
C VAL A 102 3.93 6.58 3.23
N LEU A 103 2.74 6.86 2.68
CA LEU A 103 1.96 8.07 2.99
C LEU A 103 1.55 8.12 4.47
N PHE A 104 1.17 6.98 5.05
CA PHE A 104 0.85 6.88 6.48
C PHE A 104 2.05 7.27 7.34
N GLU A 105 3.22 6.67 7.07
CA GLU A 105 4.45 6.98 7.82
C GLU A 105 4.90 8.43 7.61
N ALA A 106 4.80 8.97 6.40
CA ALA A 106 5.13 10.37 6.11
C ALA A 106 4.22 11.33 6.88
N ARG A 107 2.92 11.03 6.95
CA ARG A 107 1.94 11.84 7.66
C ARG A 107 2.07 11.72 9.19
N MET A 108 2.44 10.54 9.68
CA MET A 108 2.74 10.31 11.10
C MET A 108 3.89 11.19 11.60
N GLU A 109 4.96 11.33 10.81
CA GLU A 109 6.08 12.23 11.11
C GLU A 109 5.64 13.69 11.22
N ARG A 110 4.79 14.16 10.29
CA ARG A 110 4.31 15.55 10.31
C ARG A 110 3.35 15.84 11.46
N THR A 111 2.48 14.90 11.78
CA THR A 111 1.35 15.15 12.70
C THR A 111 1.68 14.84 14.16
N GLY A 112 2.89 14.38 14.47
CA GLY A 112 3.31 14.08 15.84
C GLY A 112 2.53 12.92 16.46
N GLY A 113 2.08 11.95 15.64
CA GLY A 113 1.41 10.74 16.14
C GLY A 113 -0.12 10.75 16.10
N ARG A 114 -0.76 11.59 15.28
CA ARG A 114 -2.22 11.50 15.05
C ARG A 114 -2.52 10.30 14.14
N ILE A 115 -2.53 9.11 14.74
CA ILE A 115 -2.60 7.81 14.04
C ILE A 115 -3.81 7.72 13.11
N GLY A 116 -5.03 7.93 13.63
CA GLY A 116 -6.26 7.78 12.84
C GLY A 116 -6.33 8.76 11.66
N ALA A 117 -6.00 10.04 11.90
CA ALA A 117 -5.99 11.05 10.83
C ALA A 117 -4.93 10.75 9.77
N SER A 118 -3.79 10.17 10.16
CA SER A 118 -2.73 9.78 9.21
C SER A 118 -3.15 8.60 8.34
N ALA A 119 -3.84 7.61 8.90
CA ALA A 119 -4.35 6.47 8.15
C ALA A 119 -5.47 6.87 7.18
N LEU A 120 -6.41 7.70 7.64
CA LEU A 120 -7.47 8.21 6.75
C LEU A 120 -6.88 9.01 5.59
N PHE A 121 -5.93 9.91 5.88
CA PHE A 121 -5.23 10.66 4.84
C PHE A 121 -4.54 9.73 3.83
N ALA A 122 -3.78 8.74 4.33
CA ALA A 122 -3.05 7.83 3.47
C ALA A 122 -3.97 6.99 2.58
N ALA A 123 -5.07 6.47 3.14
CA ALA A 123 -6.07 5.72 2.39
C ALA A 123 -6.69 6.61 1.30
N LEU A 124 -7.20 7.79 1.65
CA LEU A 124 -7.85 8.69 0.68
C LEU A 124 -6.91 9.13 -0.44
N VAL A 125 -5.66 9.48 -0.12
CA VAL A 125 -4.70 9.93 -1.13
C VAL A 125 -4.24 8.78 -2.04
N ALA A 126 -4.01 7.59 -1.49
CA ALA A 126 -3.65 6.43 -2.32
C ALA A 126 -4.83 5.98 -3.21
N THR A 127 -6.07 5.99 -2.69
CA THR A 127 -7.27 5.74 -3.51
C THR A 127 -7.43 6.79 -4.61
N ALA A 128 -7.22 8.08 -4.29
CA ALA A 128 -7.29 9.14 -5.29
C ALA A 128 -6.22 9.00 -6.37
N ALA A 129 -5.00 8.56 -6.01
CA ALA A 129 -3.96 8.24 -6.97
C ALA A 129 -4.39 7.08 -7.90
N GLY A 130 -4.98 6.02 -7.35
CA GLY A 130 -5.52 4.91 -8.16
C GLY A 130 -6.69 5.29 -9.05
N ALA A 131 -7.57 6.19 -8.59
CA ALA A 131 -8.62 6.74 -9.44
C ALA A 131 -8.06 7.57 -10.60
N LEU A 132 -7.01 8.36 -10.34
CA LEU A 132 -6.35 9.16 -11.36
C LEU A 132 -5.64 8.29 -12.40
N ASP A 133 -5.04 7.18 -11.96
CA ASP A 133 -4.44 6.19 -12.86
C ASP A 133 -5.46 5.60 -13.85
N GLU A 134 -6.63 5.19 -13.36
CA GLU A 134 -7.75 4.77 -14.22
C GLU A 134 -8.20 5.84 -15.21
N VAL A 135 -8.21 7.12 -14.79
CA VAL A 135 -8.49 8.23 -15.71
C VAL A 135 -7.42 8.35 -16.79
N VAL A 136 -6.14 8.18 -16.45
CA VAL A 136 -5.05 8.24 -17.43
C VAL A 136 -5.08 7.04 -18.37
N GLN A 137 -5.50 5.86 -17.91
CA GLN A 137 -5.64 4.67 -18.74
C GLN A 137 -6.65 4.84 -19.88
N ILE A 138 -7.63 5.76 -19.78
CA ILE A 138 -8.55 6.09 -20.89
C ILE A 138 -7.78 6.54 -22.14
N ALA A 139 -6.60 7.15 -21.98
CA ALA A 139 -5.75 7.58 -23.09
C ALA A 139 -4.94 6.43 -23.72
N VAL A 140 -4.94 5.22 -23.14
CA VAL A 140 -4.19 4.07 -23.62
C VAL A 140 -5.09 3.19 -24.52
N PRO A 141 -4.70 2.94 -25.79
CA PRO A 141 -5.49 2.09 -26.68
C PRO A 141 -5.70 0.69 -26.09
N GLY A 142 -6.94 0.21 -26.11
CA GLY A 142 -7.31 -1.12 -25.61
C GLY A 142 -7.50 -1.22 -24.10
N ARG A 143 -7.35 -0.12 -23.35
CA ARG A 143 -7.74 -0.03 -21.94
C ARG A 143 -9.11 0.64 -21.80
N VAL A 144 -9.86 0.22 -20.81
CA VAL A 144 -11.20 0.73 -20.47
C VAL A 144 -11.17 1.16 -19.02
N PHE A 145 -11.78 2.30 -18.72
CA PHE A 145 -11.98 2.75 -17.36
C PHE A 145 -12.85 1.74 -16.59
N ASP A 146 -12.31 1.13 -15.54
CA ASP A 146 -13.06 0.21 -14.69
C ASP A 146 -13.21 0.74 -13.24
N PRO A 147 -14.43 1.13 -12.81
CA PRO A 147 -14.69 1.51 -11.43
C PRO A 147 -14.32 0.43 -10.40
N VAL A 148 -14.31 -0.85 -10.80
CA VAL A 148 -13.93 -1.98 -9.95
C VAL A 148 -12.45 -1.90 -9.58
N ASP A 149 -11.58 -1.45 -10.49
CA ASP A 149 -10.15 -1.26 -10.21
C ASP A 149 -9.92 -0.18 -9.17
N ILE A 150 -10.66 0.94 -9.26
CA ILE A 150 -10.65 1.99 -8.24
C ILE A 150 -11.06 1.43 -6.87
N ALA A 151 -12.08 0.58 -6.84
CA ALA A 151 -12.55 -0.04 -5.61
C ALA A 151 -11.48 -0.96 -4.99
N PHE A 152 -10.80 -1.80 -5.79
CA PHE A 152 -9.72 -2.66 -5.32
C PHE A 152 -8.49 -1.87 -4.86
N ASN A 153 -8.11 -0.82 -5.57
CA ASN A 153 -7.06 0.11 -5.16
C ASN A 153 -7.40 0.75 -3.81
N GLY A 154 -8.66 1.15 -3.64
CA GLY A 154 -9.17 1.66 -2.37
C GLY A 154 -9.14 0.64 -1.23
N ILE A 155 -9.49 -0.62 -1.50
CA ILE A 155 -9.38 -1.71 -0.52
C ILE A 155 -7.92 -1.91 -0.11
N ALA A 156 -6.99 -1.97 -1.07
CA ALA A 156 -5.56 -2.12 -0.77
C ALA A 156 -5.05 -0.98 0.11
N ALA A 157 -5.40 0.27 -0.24
CA ALA A 157 -5.01 1.46 0.51
C ALA A 157 -5.61 1.46 1.93
N ALA A 158 -6.90 1.16 2.07
CA ALA A 158 -7.59 1.15 3.37
C ALA A 158 -7.07 0.04 4.29
N VAL A 159 -6.91 -1.18 3.77
CA VAL A 159 -6.43 -2.34 4.54
C VAL A 159 -5.00 -2.09 5.05
N THR A 160 -4.11 -1.63 4.18
CA THR A 160 -2.70 -1.42 4.55
C THR A 160 -2.50 -0.23 5.49
N ALA A 161 -3.13 0.93 5.22
CA ALA A 161 -3.07 2.08 6.13
C ALA A 161 -3.75 1.79 7.47
N GLY A 162 -4.90 1.11 7.45
CA GLY A 162 -5.62 0.69 8.65
C GLY A 162 -4.82 -0.29 9.49
N SER A 163 -4.16 -1.27 8.86
CA SER A 163 -3.29 -2.24 9.55
C SER A 163 -2.10 -1.55 10.21
N ALA A 164 -1.45 -0.62 9.50
CA ALA A 164 -0.36 0.18 10.05
C ALA A 164 -0.83 1.01 11.27
N ALA A 165 -1.99 1.65 11.19
CA ALA A 165 -2.58 2.37 12.31
C ALA A 165 -2.95 1.47 13.50
N ALA A 166 -3.51 0.29 13.25
CA ALA A 166 -3.84 -0.68 14.30
C ALA A 166 -2.56 -1.09 15.05
N ILE A 167 -1.51 -1.49 14.33
CA ILE A 167 -0.21 -1.85 14.90
C ILE A 167 0.37 -0.70 15.74
N ARG A 168 0.39 0.52 15.21
CA ARG A 168 0.88 1.72 15.93
C ARG A 168 0.08 2.01 17.19
N THR A 169 -1.25 1.83 17.14
CA THR A 169 -2.13 2.06 18.28
C THR A 169 -1.86 1.08 19.41
N VAL A 170 -1.70 -0.21 19.08
CA VAL A 170 -1.39 -1.24 20.08
C VAL A 170 0.01 -1.02 20.67
N ALA A 171 0.98 -0.60 19.86
CA ALA A 171 2.31 -0.23 20.35
C ALA A 171 2.28 0.95 21.34
N ALA A 172 1.58 2.04 20.97
CA ALA A 172 1.47 3.24 21.80
C ALA A 172 0.76 2.96 23.14
N ARG A 173 -0.34 2.19 23.12
CA ARG A 173 -1.05 1.78 24.33
C ARG A 173 -0.16 0.94 25.27
N ARG A 174 0.68 0.06 24.70
CA ARG A 174 1.63 -0.75 25.49
C ARG A 174 2.69 0.12 26.16
N ALA A 175 3.28 1.06 25.45
CA ALA A 175 4.24 2.01 26.02
C ALA A 175 3.63 2.82 27.18
N ALA A 176 2.41 3.34 27.00
CA ALA A 176 1.71 4.09 28.04
C ALA A 176 1.40 3.25 29.29
N ARG A 177 1.08 1.96 29.13
CA ARG A 177 0.85 1.05 30.27
C ARG A 177 2.14 0.76 31.05
N ALA A 178 3.26 0.58 30.36
CA ALA A 178 4.55 0.35 31.00
C ALA A 178 4.98 1.53 31.89
N LEU A 179 4.70 2.76 31.46
CA LEU A 179 4.98 3.97 32.23
C LEU A 179 4.06 4.18 33.45
N ARG A 180 2.88 3.54 33.50
CA ARG A 180 1.95 3.64 34.64
C ARG A 180 2.18 2.58 35.71
N GLY A 181 2.92 1.52 35.38
CA GLY A 181 3.24 0.41 36.29
C GLY A 181 4.66 0.46 36.84
N ALA A 182 5.42 1.50 36.50
CA ALA A 182 6.75 1.82 37.03
C ALA A 182 6.64 3.02 37.97
#